data_AF-A0A534QKM2-F1
#
_entry.id   AF-A0A534QKM2-F1
#
_cell.length_a   1.000
_cell.length_b   1.000
_cell.length_c   1.000
_cell.angle_alpha   90.00
_cell.angle_beta   90.00
_cell.angle_gamma   90.00
#
_symmetry.space_group_name_H-M   'P 1'
#
loop_
_entity.id
_entity.type
_entity.pdbx_description
1 polymer ?
#
loop_
_entity_poly.entity_id
_entity_poly.type
_entity_poly.pdbx_seq_one_letter_code
_entity_poly.pdbx_strand_id
1 'polypeptide(L)'
;DGCYMRTIYGPKRVDVIYRRIDDLFLDPETFNAESVVGVRGLMRAWTRGTVALANAPGAGVADDKVVYAFVPDMIRYYLDQHPILPNVPSYLCFREKDREHVLAHLDELVVKPANESGGYGMLIGPKSTRAEREQFRELIRADPRNYMAQPVITLSTAPTLTDDGLEPRHLDLRPFILSRDDPYVTTGGLTRVALVKGSLVVNSSQGGGSKDTWVVDVEDAA
;
A
#
# COMPACT_ATOMS: atom_id res chain seq x y z
N ASP A 1 22.60 -26.86 2.80
CA ASP A 1 21.77 -27.15 3.98
C ASP A 1 20.52 -26.29 3.96
N GLY A 2 19.36 -26.94 3.82
CA GLY A 2 18.06 -26.29 3.59
C GLY A 2 17.38 -25.80 4.86
N CYS A 3 16.10 -25.43 4.75
CA CYS A 3 15.26 -25.08 5.89
C CYS A 3 14.54 -26.32 6.43
N TYR A 4 14.48 -26.47 7.76
CA TYR A 4 13.85 -27.62 8.41
C TYR A 4 12.95 -27.18 9.56
N MET A 5 11.77 -27.78 9.62
CA MET A 5 10.84 -27.70 10.75
C MET A 5 11.18 -28.80 11.76
N ARG A 6 11.22 -28.44 13.04
CA ARG A 6 11.39 -29.42 14.13
C ARG A 6 10.09 -30.17 14.35
N THR A 7 10.17 -31.50 14.37
CA THR A 7 9.04 -32.37 14.72
C THR A 7 9.51 -33.42 15.73
N ILE A 8 8.58 -34.08 16.41
CA ILE A 8 8.89 -35.19 17.33
C ILE A 8 9.49 -36.42 16.62
N TYR A 9 9.32 -36.52 15.30
CA TYR A 9 9.86 -37.59 14.46
C TYR A 9 11.20 -37.22 13.81
N GLY A 10 11.75 -36.05 14.15
CA GLY A 10 12.98 -35.51 13.57
C GLY A 10 12.75 -34.28 12.68
N PRO A 11 13.83 -33.76 12.06
CA PRO A 11 13.74 -32.59 11.19
C PRO A 11 13.00 -32.92 9.90
N LYS A 12 11.96 -32.14 9.58
CA LYS A 12 11.23 -32.22 8.31
C LYS A 12 11.63 -31.05 7.42
N ARG A 13 12.05 -31.32 6.19
CA ARG A 13 12.41 -30.27 5.22
C ARG A 13 11.21 -29.36 4.94
N VAL A 14 11.48 -28.06 4.80
CA VAL A 14 10.52 -27.02 4.39
C VAL A 14 10.97 -26.46 3.05
N ASP A 15 10.11 -26.59 2.04
CA ASP A 15 10.43 -26.17 0.68
C ASP A 15 9.91 -24.76 0.36
N VAL A 16 8.78 -24.36 0.96
CA VAL A 16 8.17 -23.03 0.76
C VAL A 16 7.66 -22.49 2.09
N ILE A 17 7.90 -21.21 2.36
CA ILE A 17 7.39 -20.49 3.53
C ILE A 17 6.53 -19.33 3.05
N TYR A 18 5.23 -19.36 3.37
CA TYR A 18 4.39 -18.17 3.35
C TYR A 18 4.66 -17.38 4.64
N ARG A 19 5.40 -16.28 4.51
CA ARG A 19 5.83 -15.46 5.64
C ARG A 19 4.83 -14.34 5.92
N ARG A 20 4.66 -14.04 7.21
CA ARG A 20 3.88 -12.90 7.73
C ARG A 20 4.71 -12.05 8.69
N ILE A 21 6.01 -11.97 8.38
CA ILE A 21 7.05 -11.26 9.14
C ILE A 21 7.77 -10.34 8.16
N ASP A 22 8.03 -9.10 8.57
CA ASP A 22 8.74 -8.11 7.76
C ASP A 22 10.21 -8.50 7.54
N ASP A 23 10.79 -8.05 6.42
CA ASP A 23 12.12 -8.43 5.95
C ASP A 23 13.19 -8.28 7.04
N LEU A 24 13.18 -7.15 7.75
CA LEU A 24 14.15 -6.81 8.79
C LEU A 24 14.20 -7.83 9.94
N PHE A 25 13.13 -8.59 10.15
CA PHE A 25 13.02 -9.56 11.24
C PHE A 25 13.18 -11.00 10.77
N LEU A 26 13.33 -11.27 9.46
CA LEU A 26 13.36 -12.64 8.91
C LEU A 26 14.59 -13.44 9.31
N ASP A 27 15.76 -12.81 9.36
CA ASP A 27 17.02 -13.49 9.61
C ASP A 27 17.96 -12.59 10.43
N PRO A 28 18.20 -12.88 11.71
CA PRO A 28 19.08 -12.08 12.56
C PRO A 28 20.55 -12.14 12.15
N GLU A 29 20.95 -13.01 11.23
CA GLU A 29 22.29 -12.98 10.67
C GLU A 29 22.46 -11.94 9.56
N THR A 30 21.39 -11.64 8.84
CA THR A 30 21.44 -10.76 7.65
C THR A 30 20.89 -9.36 7.94
N PHE A 31 19.86 -9.27 8.78
CA PHE A 31 19.12 -8.04 9.03
C PHE A 31 19.27 -7.59 10.50
N ASN A 32 18.17 -7.54 11.27
CA ASN A 32 18.21 -7.14 12.67
C ASN A 32 18.72 -8.29 13.55
N ALA A 33 19.94 -8.12 14.09
CA ALA A 33 20.58 -9.10 14.98
C ALA A 33 19.80 -9.39 16.27
N GLU A 34 18.92 -8.49 16.70
CA GLU A 34 18.06 -8.65 17.88
C GLU A 34 16.73 -9.35 17.57
N SER A 35 16.44 -9.69 16.31
CA SER A 35 15.20 -10.37 15.95
C SER A 35 15.09 -11.73 16.63
N VAL A 36 14.03 -11.90 17.42
CA VAL A 36 13.67 -13.17 18.09
C VAL A 36 12.61 -13.98 17.33
N VAL A 37 12.03 -13.41 16.28
CA VAL A 37 10.96 -14.05 15.47
C VAL A 37 11.47 -14.64 14.16
N GLY A 38 12.69 -14.28 13.75
CA GLY A 38 13.33 -14.77 12.53
C GLY A 38 13.97 -16.14 12.67
N VAL A 39 14.49 -16.65 11.55
CA VAL A 39 15.26 -17.90 11.49
C VAL A 39 16.66 -17.58 11.01
N ARG A 40 17.65 -17.78 11.90
CA ARG A 40 19.07 -17.55 11.59
C ARG A 40 19.51 -18.36 10.38
N GLY A 41 20.04 -17.70 9.37
CA GLY A 41 20.52 -18.30 8.12
C GLY A 41 19.44 -18.63 7.09
N LEU A 42 18.20 -18.16 7.30
CA LEU A 42 17.13 -18.28 6.32
C LEU A 42 17.51 -17.63 4.98
N MET A 43 18.15 -16.46 5.00
CA MET A 43 18.54 -15.76 3.77
C MET A 43 19.62 -16.52 3.01
N ARG A 44 20.54 -17.21 3.70
CA ARG A 44 21.50 -18.12 3.05
C ARG A 44 20.78 -19.29 2.38
N ALA A 45 19.77 -19.87 3.01
CA ALA A 45 18.99 -20.97 2.44
C ALA A 45 18.18 -20.52 1.21
N TRP A 46 17.55 -19.34 1.28
CA TRP A 46 16.79 -18.74 0.18
C TRP A 46 17.67 -18.38 -1.02
N THR A 47 18.81 -17.72 -0.79
CA THR A 47 19.76 -17.34 -1.85
C THR A 47 20.35 -18.55 -2.57
N ARG A 48 20.49 -19.70 -1.89
CA ARG A 48 20.89 -20.98 -2.49
C ARG A 48 19.76 -21.73 -3.20
N GLY A 49 18.54 -21.19 -3.23
CA GLY A 49 17.37 -21.85 -3.85
C GLY A 49 16.90 -23.10 -3.11
N THR A 50 17.24 -23.26 -1.83
CA THR A 50 16.87 -24.46 -1.05
C THR A 50 15.53 -24.35 -0.32
N VAL A 51 14.98 -23.13 -0.26
CA VAL A 51 13.65 -22.80 0.25
C VAL A 51 13.13 -21.58 -0.51
N ALA A 52 11.85 -21.53 -0.84
CA ALA A 52 11.18 -20.35 -1.40
C ALA A 52 10.46 -19.55 -0.31
N LEU A 53 10.41 -18.23 -0.47
CA LEU A 53 9.75 -17.30 0.44
C LEU A 53 8.66 -16.53 -0.29
N ALA A 54 7.45 -16.50 0.27
CA ALA A 54 6.31 -15.76 -0.25
C ALA A 54 5.79 -14.77 0.80
N ASN A 55 5.72 -13.45 0.54
CA ASN A 55 6.32 -12.75 -0.60
C ASN A 55 7.86 -12.78 -0.55
N ALA A 56 8.51 -12.60 -1.70
CA ALA A 56 9.97 -12.57 -1.76
C ALA A 56 10.55 -11.43 -0.89
N PRO A 57 11.71 -11.63 -0.22
CA PRO A 57 12.47 -10.54 0.38
C PRO A 57 12.77 -9.45 -0.65
N GLY A 58 12.65 -8.17 -0.26
CA GLY A 58 12.85 -7.00 -1.11
C GLY A 58 11.64 -6.57 -1.94
N ALA A 59 10.54 -7.34 -1.95
CA ALA A 59 9.33 -6.99 -2.72
C ALA A 59 8.73 -5.62 -2.34
N GLY A 60 9.01 -5.11 -1.14
CA GLY A 60 8.55 -3.81 -0.68
C GLY A 60 9.01 -2.63 -1.54
N VAL A 61 10.11 -2.76 -2.29
CA VAL A 61 10.57 -1.68 -3.20
C VAL A 61 9.53 -1.37 -4.29
N ALA A 62 8.75 -2.36 -4.71
CA ALA A 62 7.74 -2.19 -5.76
C ALA A 62 6.49 -1.44 -5.28
N ASP A 63 6.22 -1.44 -3.97
CA ASP A 63 5.07 -0.78 -3.33
C ASP A 63 5.46 0.56 -2.66
N ASP A 64 6.70 1.02 -2.90
CA ASP A 64 7.14 2.34 -2.45
C ASP A 64 6.31 3.45 -3.12
N LYS A 65 5.99 4.51 -2.36
CA LYS A 65 5.12 5.59 -2.82
C LYS A 65 5.65 6.31 -4.07
N VAL A 66 6.97 6.43 -4.20
CA VAL A 66 7.59 7.06 -5.35
C VAL A 66 7.54 6.11 -6.54
N VAL A 67 7.84 4.83 -6.31
CA VAL A 67 7.78 3.77 -7.33
C VAL A 67 6.37 3.61 -7.89
N TYR A 68 5.33 3.74 -7.05
CA TYR A 68 3.93 3.72 -7.46
C TYR A 68 3.62 4.70 -8.61
N ALA A 69 4.23 5.90 -8.61
CA ALA A 69 4.01 6.90 -9.65
C ALA A 69 4.48 6.42 -11.05
N PHE A 70 5.35 5.42 -11.11
CA PHE A 70 5.91 4.87 -12.35
C PHE A 70 5.23 3.58 -12.82
N VAL A 71 4.28 3.02 -12.07
CA VAL A 71 3.54 1.80 -12.47
C VAL A 71 2.92 1.92 -13.87
N PRO A 72 2.31 3.05 -14.27
CA PRO A 72 1.82 3.22 -15.64
C PRO A 72 2.89 3.07 -16.71
N ASP A 73 4.10 3.57 -16.44
CA ASP A 73 5.24 3.47 -17.36
C ASP A 73 5.82 2.06 -17.38
N MET A 74 5.82 1.36 -16.24
CA MET A 74 6.21 -0.06 -16.18
C MET A 74 5.28 -0.93 -17.01
N ILE A 75 3.96 -0.70 -16.94
CA ILE A 75 2.98 -1.44 -17.76
C ILE A 75 3.28 -1.24 -19.24
N ARG A 76 3.53 0.00 -19.68
CA ARG A 76 3.89 0.28 -21.07
C ARG A 76 5.21 -0.37 -21.46
N TYR A 77 6.23 -0.27 -20.61
CA TYR A 77 7.56 -0.76 -20.92
C TYR A 77 7.65 -2.29 -20.96
N TYR A 78 7.06 -2.98 -19.97
CA TYR A 78 7.18 -4.45 -19.84
C TYR A 78 6.09 -5.22 -20.59
N LEU A 79 4.91 -4.64 -20.77
CA LEU A 79 3.77 -5.33 -21.38
C LEU A 79 3.35 -4.75 -22.74
N ASP A 80 3.92 -3.63 -23.17
CA ASP A 80 3.52 -2.89 -24.38
C ASP A 80 2.00 -2.60 -24.41
N GLN A 81 1.46 -2.24 -23.25
CA GLN A 81 0.03 -2.04 -23.04
C GLN A 81 -0.26 -0.70 -22.37
N HIS A 82 -1.49 -0.22 -22.53
CA HIS A 82 -2.01 0.90 -21.76
C HIS A 82 -2.59 0.40 -20.42
N PRO A 83 -2.35 1.10 -19.30
CA PRO A 83 -2.96 0.76 -18.01
C PRO A 83 -4.50 0.79 -18.10
N ILE A 84 -5.14 -0.32 -17.75
CA ILE A 84 -6.62 -0.42 -17.70
C ILE A 84 -7.16 0.34 -16.49
N LEU A 85 -6.50 0.21 -15.34
CA LEU A 85 -6.82 0.96 -14.13
C LEU A 85 -5.88 2.17 -14.02
N PRO A 86 -6.40 3.41 -14.00
CA PRO A 86 -5.57 4.59 -13.88
C PRO A 86 -5.02 4.72 -12.46
N ASN A 87 -3.75 5.10 -12.35
CA ASN A 87 -3.21 5.57 -11.08
C ASN A 87 -3.78 6.95 -10.74
N VAL A 88 -3.80 7.25 -9.44
CA VAL A 88 -4.05 8.61 -8.97
C VAL A 88 -2.92 9.51 -9.48
N PRO A 89 -3.22 10.65 -10.13
CA PRO A 89 -2.21 11.62 -10.52
C PRO A 89 -1.30 11.96 -9.35
N SER A 90 0.00 11.76 -9.54
CA SER A 90 0.99 11.87 -8.47
C SER A 90 2.12 12.78 -8.94
N TYR A 91 2.29 13.91 -8.24
CA TYR A 91 3.32 14.90 -8.50
C TYR A 91 4.54 14.61 -7.62
N LEU A 92 5.69 14.38 -8.24
CA LEU A 92 6.91 14.05 -7.53
C LEU A 92 7.75 15.31 -7.35
N CYS A 93 7.91 15.81 -6.12
CA CYS A 93 8.50 17.13 -5.91
C CYS A 93 10.00 17.20 -6.27
N PHE A 94 10.68 16.07 -6.52
CA PHE A 94 12.03 16.08 -7.08
C PHE A 94 12.07 16.46 -8.58
N ARG A 95 10.94 16.38 -9.29
CA ARG A 95 10.80 16.90 -10.65
C ARG A 95 10.43 18.38 -10.56
N GLU A 96 11.20 19.23 -11.22
CA GLU A 96 11.03 20.68 -11.14
C GLU A 96 9.61 21.15 -11.49
N LYS A 97 9.07 20.68 -12.62
CA LYS A 97 7.71 21.03 -13.07
C LYS A 97 6.63 20.61 -12.07
N ASP A 98 6.73 19.39 -11.55
CA ASP A 98 5.80 18.86 -10.55
C ASP A 98 5.89 19.69 -9.27
N ARG A 99 7.11 20.01 -8.82
CA ARG A 99 7.35 20.85 -7.63
C ARG A 99 6.72 22.23 -7.78
N GLU A 100 6.94 22.89 -8.91
CA GLU A 100 6.36 24.21 -9.18
C GLU A 100 4.83 24.16 -9.12
N HIS A 101 4.22 23.15 -9.74
CA HIS A 101 2.78 22.94 -9.68
C HIS A 101 2.31 22.72 -8.23
N VAL A 102 2.96 21.84 -7.47
CA VAL A 102 2.62 21.55 -6.07
C VAL A 102 2.70 22.81 -5.22
N LEU A 103 3.80 23.55 -5.32
CA LEU A 103 4.01 24.78 -4.55
C LEU A 103 2.99 25.87 -4.91
N ALA A 104 2.49 25.92 -6.14
CA ALA A 104 1.47 26.87 -6.57
C ALA A 104 0.05 26.50 -6.08
N HIS A 105 -0.24 25.22 -5.86
CA HIS A 105 -1.60 24.71 -5.57
C HIS A 105 -1.67 23.91 -4.26
N LEU A 106 -0.86 24.27 -3.25
CA LEU A 106 -0.80 23.57 -1.95
C LEU A 106 -2.16 23.50 -1.23
N ASP A 107 -3.08 24.41 -1.53
CA ASP A 107 -4.43 24.46 -0.98
C ASP A 107 -5.42 23.53 -1.65
N GLU A 108 -5.08 22.94 -2.79
CA GLU A 108 -5.92 22.01 -3.54
C GLU A 108 -5.42 20.56 -3.43
N LEU A 109 -4.19 20.36 -2.96
CA LEU A 109 -3.48 19.08 -2.97
C LEU A 109 -3.34 18.47 -1.57
N VAL A 110 -3.06 17.18 -1.55
CA VAL A 110 -2.61 16.45 -0.37
C VAL A 110 -1.13 16.16 -0.53
N VAL A 111 -0.28 16.74 0.34
CA VAL A 111 1.18 16.53 0.33
C VAL A 111 1.55 15.49 1.37
N LYS A 112 2.34 14.48 0.97
CA LYS A 112 2.76 13.36 1.82
C LYS A 112 4.27 13.16 1.77
N PRO A 113 4.91 12.75 2.87
CA PRO A 113 6.28 12.27 2.84
C PRO A 113 6.37 10.95 2.05
N ALA A 114 7.45 10.77 1.29
CA ALA A 114 7.72 9.58 0.49
C ALA A 114 8.03 8.37 1.36
N ASN A 115 8.87 8.54 2.40
CA ASN A 115 9.43 7.44 3.19
C ASN A 115 8.66 7.11 4.48
N GLU A 116 7.61 7.85 4.84
CA GLU A 116 6.86 7.62 6.09
C GLU A 116 5.62 6.74 5.88
N SER A 117 5.25 5.95 6.89
CA SER A 117 4.02 5.15 6.91
C SER A 117 2.95 5.77 7.81
N GLY A 118 1.67 5.54 7.52
CA GLY A 118 0.57 5.80 8.48
C GLY A 118 -0.05 7.21 8.46
N GLY A 119 0.23 8.04 7.47
CA GLY A 119 -0.46 9.35 7.29
C GLY A 119 0.02 10.47 8.21
N TYR A 120 1.05 10.23 9.03
CA TYR A 120 1.76 11.28 9.75
C TYR A 120 2.55 12.17 8.77
N GLY A 121 2.78 13.43 9.15
CA GLY A 121 3.54 14.39 8.34
C GLY A 121 2.86 14.84 7.04
N MET A 122 1.53 14.69 6.93
CA MET A 122 0.75 15.02 5.73
C MET A 122 0.06 16.39 5.84
N LEU A 123 0.06 17.15 4.74
CA LEU A 123 -0.77 18.36 4.57
C LEU A 123 -2.01 18.02 3.76
N ILE A 124 -3.20 18.38 4.27
CA ILE A 124 -4.45 18.34 3.50
C ILE A 124 -4.79 19.77 3.11
N GLY A 125 -4.43 20.18 1.89
CA GLY A 125 -4.54 21.55 1.40
C GLY A 125 -5.86 22.24 1.74
N PRO A 126 -7.03 21.69 1.35
CA PRO A 126 -8.31 22.35 1.58
C PRO A 126 -8.73 22.48 3.04
N LYS A 127 -8.11 21.71 3.94
CA LYS A 127 -8.38 21.73 5.39
C LYS A 127 -7.25 22.39 6.19
N SER A 128 -6.24 22.94 5.52
CA SER A 128 -5.05 23.51 6.13
C SER A 128 -5.13 25.04 6.24
N THR A 129 -4.48 25.56 7.27
CA THR A 129 -4.27 26.99 7.45
C THR A 129 -3.22 27.51 6.46
N ARG A 130 -3.16 28.83 6.29
CA ARG A 130 -2.09 29.46 5.50
C ARG A 130 -0.70 29.24 6.12
N ALA A 131 -0.61 29.21 7.45
CA ALA A 131 0.66 29.00 8.15
C ALA A 131 1.21 27.59 7.91
N GLU A 132 0.37 26.56 7.98
CA GLU A 132 0.76 25.17 7.68
C GLU A 132 1.21 25.01 6.22
N ARG A 133 0.51 25.64 5.27
CA ARG A 133 0.91 25.65 3.86
C ARG A 133 2.29 26.28 3.66
N GLU A 134 2.59 27.37 4.34
CA GLU A 134 3.90 28.03 4.24
C GLU A 134 5.01 27.19 4.87
N GLN A 135 4.73 26.53 6.01
CA GLN A 135 5.66 25.57 6.59
C GLN A 135 5.97 24.42 5.61
N PHE A 136 4.95 23.83 4.98
CA PHE A 136 5.14 22.77 3.99
C PHE A 136 5.87 23.25 2.73
N ARG A 137 5.67 24.50 2.31
CA ARG A 137 6.43 25.09 1.20
C ARG A 137 7.92 25.06 1.48
N GLU A 138 8.34 25.45 2.67
CA GLU A 138 9.76 25.44 3.07
C GLU A 138 10.31 24.01 3.22
N LEU A 139 9.51 23.09 3.78
CA LEU A 139 9.89 21.67 3.86
C LEU A 139 10.12 21.03 2.47
N ILE A 140 9.20 21.28 1.53
CA ILE A 140 9.32 20.76 0.15
C ILE A 140 10.53 21.35 -0.56
N ARG A 141 10.85 22.63 -0.33
CA ARG A 141 12.04 23.27 -0.92
C ARG A 141 13.33 22.71 -0.35
N ALA A 142 13.36 22.43 0.95
CA ALA A 142 14.53 21.91 1.64
C ALA A 142 14.86 20.47 1.23
N ASP A 143 13.84 19.61 1.09
CA ASP A 143 14.01 18.21 0.67
C ASP A 143 12.93 17.76 -0.32
N PRO A 144 13.02 18.19 -1.59
CA PRO A 144 12.00 17.88 -2.60
C PRO A 144 11.87 16.38 -2.88
N ARG A 145 12.90 15.58 -2.60
CA ARG A 145 12.87 14.13 -2.85
C ARG A 145 11.99 13.40 -1.84
N ASN A 146 11.86 13.95 -0.64
CA ASN A 146 11.05 13.35 0.41
C ASN A 146 9.55 13.69 0.27
N TYR A 147 9.11 14.50 -0.70
CA TYR A 147 7.71 14.89 -0.83
C TYR A 147 7.09 14.52 -2.18
N MET A 148 5.84 14.09 -2.11
CA MET A 148 4.95 13.96 -3.26
C MET A 148 3.59 14.56 -2.94
N ALA A 149 2.82 14.90 -3.98
CA ALA A 149 1.47 15.41 -3.82
C ALA A 149 0.49 14.70 -4.74
N GLN A 150 -0.77 14.64 -4.32
CA GLN A 150 -1.88 14.07 -5.07
C GLN A 150 -3.09 15.00 -4.94
N PRO A 151 -3.99 15.03 -5.93
CA PRO A 151 -5.27 15.71 -5.77
C PRO A 151 -6.07 15.07 -4.64
N VAL A 152 -6.95 15.85 -4.02
CA VAL A 152 -7.91 15.28 -3.06
C VAL A 152 -8.86 14.34 -3.80
N ILE A 153 -8.84 13.07 -3.42
CA ILE A 153 -9.75 12.07 -3.99
C ILE A 153 -11.02 12.04 -3.16
N THR A 154 -12.16 12.19 -3.85
CA THR A 154 -13.47 11.90 -3.27
C THR A 154 -13.74 10.42 -3.39
N LEU A 155 -13.77 9.70 -2.27
CA LEU A 155 -14.14 8.28 -2.26
C LEU A 155 -15.64 8.13 -2.55
N SER A 156 -16.01 7.06 -3.25
CA SER A 156 -17.41 6.66 -3.39
C SER A 156 -18.01 6.33 -2.01
N THR A 157 -19.34 6.35 -1.93
CA THR A 157 -20.07 6.00 -0.71
C THR A 157 -21.02 4.84 -0.93
N ALA A 158 -21.30 4.08 0.12
CA ALA A 158 -22.38 3.10 0.15
C ALA A 158 -23.24 3.28 1.42
N PRO A 159 -24.54 2.91 1.37
CA PRO A 159 -25.42 2.94 2.52
C PRO A 159 -24.84 2.13 3.68
N THR A 160 -24.77 2.74 4.85
CA THR A 160 -24.28 2.12 6.08
C THR A 160 -25.28 2.40 7.18
N LEU A 161 -25.65 1.35 7.92
CA LEU A 161 -26.55 1.49 9.05
C LEU A 161 -25.81 2.19 10.20
N THR A 162 -26.40 3.25 10.70
CA THR A 162 -25.89 4.07 11.81
C THR A 162 -27.00 4.26 12.83
N ASP A 163 -26.69 4.89 13.97
CA ASP A 163 -27.69 5.18 15.01
C ASP A 163 -28.83 6.08 14.50
N ASP A 164 -28.55 6.96 13.52
CA ASP A 164 -29.52 7.84 12.88
C ASP A 164 -30.25 7.18 11.68
N GLY A 165 -29.99 5.90 11.41
CA GLY A 165 -30.54 5.16 10.28
C GLY A 165 -29.53 4.91 9.15
N LEU A 166 -30.02 4.67 7.93
CA LEU A 166 -29.18 4.41 6.76
C LEU A 166 -28.60 5.72 6.21
N GLU A 167 -27.29 5.89 6.32
CA GLU A 167 -26.57 7.05 5.79
C GLU A 167 -25.44 6.65 4.83
N PRO A 168 -25.07 7.49 3.86
CA PRO A 168 -23.90 7.25 3.02
C PRO A 168 -22.61 7.34 3.85
N ARG A 169 -21.70 6.39 3.64
CA ARG A 169 -20.34 6.40 4.21
C ARG A 169 -19.31 6.06 3.15
N HIS A 170 -18.14 6.70 3.23
CA HIS A 170 -17.04 6.46 2.31
C HIS A 170 -16.44 5.07 2.52
N LEU A 171 -16.01 4.45 1.44
CA LEU A 171 -15.42 3.12 1.46
C LEU A 171 -14.28 2.99 0.46
N ASP A 172 -13.45 1.96 0.67
CA ASP A 172 -12.51 1.47 -0.32
C ASP A 172 -12.58 -0.05 -0.46
N LEU A 173 -12.05 -0.56 -1.57
CA LEU A 173 -12.03 -1.98 -1.89
C LEU A 173 -10.59 -2.44 -2.07
N ARG A 174 -10.23 -3.53 -1.38
CA ARG A 174 -8.95 -4.21 -1.53
C ARG A 174 -9.17 -5.64 -2.06
N PRO A 175 -9.07 -5.86 -3.38
CA PRO A 175 -8.97 -7.20 -3.96
C PRO A 175 -7.58 -7.79 -3.70
N PHE A 176 -7.44 -9.10 -3.88
CA PHE A 176 -6.15 -9.79 -3.77
C PHE A 176 -5.83 -10.49 -5.09
N ILE A 177 -4.61 -10.26 -5.60
CA ILE A 177 -4.10 -10.90 -6.80
C ILE A 177 -3.14 -12.02 -6.37
N LEU A 178 -3.43 -13.25 -6.78
CA LEU A 178 -2.57 -14.41 -6.61
C LEU A 178 -1.72 -14.57 -7.87
N SER A 179 -0.43 -14.27 -7.75
CA SER A 179 0.52 -14.38 -8.87
C SER A 179 0.97 -15.84 -9.05
N ARG A 180 0.52 -16.46 -10.13
CA ARG A 180 0.96 -17.76 -10.68
C ARG A 180 1.22 -17.57 -12.19
N ASP A 181 1.54 -18.63 -12.93
CA ASP A 181 1.73 -18.54 -14.39
C ASP A 181 0.54 -17.89 -15.11
N ASP A 182 -0.67 -18.08 -14.58
CA ASP A 182 -1.91 -17.41 -14.97
C ASP A 182 -2.48 -16.58 -13.80
N PRO A 183 -2.29 -15.25 -13.74
CA PRO A 183 -2.71 -14.44 -12.60
C PRO A 183 -4.19 -14.62 -12.24
N TYR A 184 -4.48 -14.86 -10.97
CA TYR A 184 -5.86 -15.00 -10.48
C TYR A 184 -6.24 -13.84 -9.57
N VAL A 185 -7.37 -13.20 -9.84
CA VAL A 185 -7.95 -12.15 -8.99
C VAL A 185 -9.10 -12.75 -8.19
N THR A 186 -9.15 -12.48 -6.88
CA THR A 186 -10.24 -12.98 -6.03
C THR A 186 -11.59 -12.42 -6.47
N THR A 187 -12.62 -13.28 -6.53
CA THR A 187 -14.04 -12.90 -6.69
C THR A 187 -14.59 -12.33 -5.38
N GLY A 188 -14.06 -11.17 -4.99
CA GLY A 188 -14.33 -10.50 -3.72
C GLY A 188 -13.12 -9.70 -3.25
N GLY A 189 -13.20 -9.22 -2.02
CA GLY A 189 -12.13 -8.43 -1.42
C GLY A 189 -12.53 -7.88 -0.06
N LEU A 190 -11.58 -7.22 0.58
CA LEU A 190 -11.87 -6.50 1.82
C LEU A 190 -12.42 -5.11 1.45
N THR A 191 -13.71 -4.89 1.68
CA THR A 191 -14.28 -3.54 1.66
C THR A 191 -14.17 -2.94 3.06
N ARG A 192 -13.56 -1.77 3.17
CA ARG A 192 -13.47 -1.01 4.42
C ARG A 192 -14.34 0.22 4.35
N VAL A 193 -14.97 0.58 5.46
CA VAL A 193 -15.92 1.70 5.54
C VAL A 193 -15.52 2.67 6.65
N ALA A 194 -15.52 3.97 6.35
CA ALA A 194 -15.34 5.01 7.34
C ALA A 194 -16.66 5.23 8.08
N LEU A 195 -16.77 4.79 9.34
CA LEU A 195 -18.03 4.85 10.10
C LEU A 195 -18.41 6.27 10.52
N VAL A 196 -17.41 7.12 10.77
CA VAL A 196 -17.62 8.53 11.16
C VAL A 196 -18.11 9.34 9.96
N LYS A 197 -19.20 10.09 10.15
CA LYS A 197 -19.82 10.93 9.11
C LYS A 197 -18.82 11.92 8.52
N GLY A 198 -18.69 11.93 7.19
CA GLY A 198 -17.77 12.82 6.47
C GLY A 198 -16.28 12.48 6.60
N SER A 199 -15.92 11.39 7.28
CA SER A 199 -14.54 10.91 7.37
C SER A 199 -14.14 10.15 6.11
N LEU A 200 -12.89 10.34 5.68
CA LEU A 200 -12.23 9.54 4.64
C LEU A 200 -11.32 8.45 5.24
N VAL A 201 -11.25 8.37 6.57
CA VAL A 201 -10.39 7.42 7.28
C VAL A 201 -11.13 6.08 7.37
N VAL A 202 -10.74 5.15 6.51
CA VAL A 202 -11.28 3.78 6.44
C VAL A 202 -10.43 2.76 7.20
N ASN A 203 -9.33 3.17 7.84
CA ASN A 203 -8.43 2.25 8.53
C ASN A 203 -9.09 1.70 9.81
N SER A 204 -9.08 0.38 9.98
CA SER A 204 -9.71 -0.31 11.10
C SER A 204 -9.06 0.03 12.45
N SER A 205 -7.76 0.36 12.48
CA SER A 205 -7.09 0.84 13.69
C SER A 205 -7.58 2.22 14.17
N GLN A 206 -8.33 2.95 13.33
CA GLN A 206 -8.87 4.28 13.62
C GLN A 206 -10.40 4.29 13.56
N GLY A 207 -11.05 3.15 13.81
CA GLY A 207 -12.52 3.05 13.87
C GLY A 207 -13.20 2.80 12.53
N GLY A 208 -12.45 2.36 11.50
CA GLY A 208 -13.02 1.86 10.25
C GLY A 208 -13.70 0.50 10.44
N GLY A 209 -14.88 0.32 9.83
CA GLY A 209 -15.58 -0.96 9.75
C GLY A 209 -15.23 -1.74 8.48
N SER A 210 -15.83 -2.91 8.31
CA SER A 210 -15.75 -3.69 7.08
C SER A 210 -17.14 -4.04 6.54
N LYS A 211 -17.23 -4.22 5.22
CA LYS A 211 -18.42 -4.73 4.54
C LYS A 211 -18.04 -5.94 3.70
N ASP A 212 -19.01 -6.82 3.47
CA ASP A 212 -18.89 -7.86 2.47
C ASP A 212 -18.86 -7.25 1.06
N THR A 213 -18.14 -7.89 0.14
CA THR A 213 -18.00 -7.45 -1.25
C THR A 213 -18.58 -8.53 -2.15
N TRP A 214 -19.75 -8.26 -2.74
CA TRP A 214 -20.38 -9.19 -3.66
C TRP A 214 -19.95 -8.87 -5.09
N VAL A 215 -19.35 -9.86 -5.74
CA VAL A 215 -19.13 -9.88 -7.19
C VAL A 215 -20.22 -10.77 -7.75
N VAL A 216 -21.17 -10.17 -8.46
CA VAL A 216 -22.33 -10.87 -9.01
C VAL A 216 -22.13 -11.08 -10.51
N ASP A 217 -22.53 -12.25 -11.00
CA ASP A 217 -22.71 -12.45 -12.42
C ASP A 217 -23.99 -11.73 -12.86
N VAL A 218 -23.90 -10.98 -13.94
CA VAL A 218 -25.01 -10.18 -14.47
C VAL A 218 -25.58 -10.76 -15.76
N GLU A 219 -24.99 -11.83 -16.31
CA GLU A 219 -25.41 -12.42 -17.58
C GLU A 219 -26.65 -13.31 -17.45
N ASP A 220 -26.92 -13.88 -16.27
CA ASP A 220 -28.13 -14.69 -16.00
C ASP A 220 -29.36 -13.85 -15.57
N ALA A 221 -29.27 -12.52 -15.59
CA ALA A 221 -30.32 -11.61 -15.11
C ALA A 221 -31.19 -10.97 -16.21
N ALA A 222 -31.08 -11.45 -17.46
CA ALA A 222 -31.82 -10.96 -18.63
C ALA A 222 -32.89 -11.94 -19.13
#